data_AF-A0A524GUT6-F1
#
_entry.id   AF-A0A524GUT6-F1
#
_cell.length_a   1.000
_cell.length_b   1.000
_cell.length_c   1.000
_cell.angle_alpha   90.00
_cell.angle_beta   90.00
_cell.angle_gamma   90.00
#
_symmetry.space_group_name_H-M   'P 1'
#
loop_
_entity.id
_entity.type
_entity.pdbx_description
1 polymer ?
#
loop_
_entity_poly.entity_id
_entity_poly.type
_entity_poly.pdbx_seq_one_letter_code
_entity_poly.pdbx_strand_id
1 'polypeptide(L)'
;MSFNRLLILGAALTVATLLSLVVAPEALCQAGLSPSQAQADARQRDLERDAAVNLSLAKKSIQDDAFYNARVALNVWKSSAVAAGTFDKKLYADLRKQLYDKSIRDNLRCIESSISQRAIPDANQCLKIYRLHAQEIGAFDPKRYEELKKRVAAIPPRKKQ
;
A
#
# COMPACT_ATOMS: atom_id res chain seq x y z
N MET A 1 14.46 36.75 81.65
CA MET A 1 15.91 36.49 81.59
C MET A 1 16.46 37.16 80.35
N SER A 2 17.56 37.86 80.55
CA SER A 2 18.23 38.80 79.64
C SER A 2 18.77 38.11 78.38
N PHE A 3 18.77 38.79 77.23
CA PHE A 3 19.97 39.02 76.42
C PHE A 3 19.73 40.14 75.39
N ASN A 4 20.34 41.29 75.69
CA ASN A 4 20.73 42.35 74.76
C ASN A 4 21.66 41.81 73.67
N ARG A 5 21.68 42.42 72.46
CA ARG A 5 22.77 43.31 71.99
C ARG A 5 22.62 43.75 70.52
N LEU A 6 22.75 45.09 70.35
CA LEU A 6 23.41 45.90 69.29
C LEU A 6 23.00 45.68 67.81
N LEU A 7 22.37 46.67 67.15
CA LEU A 7 22.97 47.87 66.52
C LEU A 7 24.02 47.55 65.45
N ILE A 8 23.70 47.84 64.16
CA ILE A 8 24.52 48.71 63.29
C ILE A 8 23.59 49.49 62.34
N LEU A 9 23.70 50.81 62.43
CA LEU A 9 23.18 51.82 61.50
C LEU A 9 23.98 51.82 60.19
N GLY A 10 23.32 52.12 59.07
CA GLY A 10 23.99 52.50 57.82
C GLY A 10 23.02 53.16 56.85
N ALA A 11 22.97 54.49 56.90
CA ALA A 11 22.13 55.37 56.09
C ALA A 11 22.72 55.63 54.69
N ALA A 12 21.82 55.87 53.71
CA ALA A 12 21.94 56.76 52.54
C ALA A 12 20.93 56.26 51.46
N LEU A 13 19.74 56.87 51.26
CA LEU A 13 19.49 58.07 50.42
C LEU A 13 20.51 58.16 49.25
N THR A 14 20.17 58.17 47.96
CA THR A 14 19.08 58.91 47.29
C THR A 14 19.10 58.63 45.78
N VAL A 15 17.94 58.83 45.15
CA VAL A 15 17.70 59.38 43.80
C VAL A 15 17.66 58.42 42.59
N ALA A 16 16.46 58.44 42.01
CA ALA A 16 15.98 57.94 40.74
C ALA A 16 16.77 58.35 39.49
N THR A 17 16.84 57.42 38.53
CA THR A 17 16.88 57.65 37.08
C THR A 17 16.10 56.51 36.42
N LEU A 18 14.84 56.74 35.99
CA LEU A 18 14.42 57.10 34.62
C LEU A 18 14.69 56.04 33.54
N LEU A 19 13.57 55.49 33.06
CA LEU A 19 13.24 55.16 31.66
C LEU A 19 14.23 54.30 30.86
N SER A 20 13.82 53.05 30.62
CA SER A 20 13.83 52.48 29.26
C SER A 20 12.74 51.41 29.18
N LEU A 21 11.63 51.76 28.52
CA LEU A 21 10.74 50.78 27.91
C LEU A 21 11.60 49.94 26.96
N VAL A 22 11.97 48.73 27.37
CA VAL A 22 12.32 47.69 26.41
C VAL A 22 10.98 47.19 25.88
N VAL A 23 10.49 47.84 24.82
CA VAL A 23 9.63 47.16 23.86
C VAL A 23 10.50 46.04 23.32
N ALA A 24 10.36 44.84 23.91
CA ALA A 24 10.85 43.65 23.26
C ALA A 24 10.06 43.59 21.94
N PRO A 25 10.69 43.70 20.77
CA PRO A 25 10.05 43.13 19.61
C PRO A 25 10.00 41.65 19.96
N GLU A 26 8.79 41.14 20.20
CA GLU A 26 8.50 39.76 19.92
C GLU A 26 8.97 39.57 18.48
N ALA A 27 10.23 39.14 18.34
CA ALA A 27 10.67 38.33 17.24
C ALA A 27 9.76 37.11 17.33
N LEU A 28 8.56 37.28 16.75
CA LEU A 28 7.83 36.27 16.04
C LEU A 28 8.84 35.63 15.11
N CYS A 29 9.62 34.71 15.67
CA CYS A 29 10.18 33.58 14.96
C CYS A 29 8.97 32.79 14.44
N GLN A 30 8.30 33.34 13.43
CA GLN A 30 7.66 32.52 12.43
C GLN A 30 8.81 31.79 11.75
N ALA A 31 9.24 30.69 12.36
CA ALA A 31 9.93 29.63 11.65
C ALA A 31 8.93 29.03 10.66
N GLY A 32 8.53 29.82 9.66
CA GLY A 32 7.84 29.33 8.48
C GLY A 32 8.79 28.37 7.77
N LEU A 33 8.23 27.26 7.27
CA LEU A 33 8.97 26.34 6.39
C LEU A 33 9.65 27.15 5.29
N SER A 34 10.93 26.88 5.05
CA SER A 34 11.61 27.50 3.91
C SER A 34 10.90 27.11 2.60
N PRO A 35 10.99 27.92 1.53
CA PRO A 35 10.37 27.59 0.25
C PRO A 35 10.76 26.19 -0.28
N SER A 36 11.98 25.73 0.00
CA SER A 36 12.44 24.39 -0.38
C SER A 36 11.80 23.27 0.45
N GLN A 37 11.58 23.49 1.76
CA GLN A 37 10.88 22.55 2.63
C GLN A 37 9.39 22.45 2.23
N ALA A 38 8.74 23.57 1.98
CA ALA A 38 7.35 23.60 1.54
C ALA A 38 7.13 22.87 0.20
N GLN A 39 8.08 23.01 -0.74
CA GLN A 39 8.05 22.29 -2.02
C GLN A 39 8.29 20.78 -1.86
N ALA A 40 9.24 20.39 -1.01
CA ALA A 40 9.49 18.98 -0.72
C ALA A 40 8.25 18.31 -0.07
N ASP A 41 7.61 19.00 0.88
CA ASP A 41 6.40 18.52 1.53
C ASP A 41 5.22 18.42 0.55
N ALA A 42 5.08 19.39 -0.36
CA ALA A 42 4.07 19.34 -1.40
C ALA A 42 4.27 18.14 -2.32
N ARG A 43 5.51 17.91 -2.78
CA ARG A 43 5.87 16.76 -3.61
C ARG A 43 5.60 15.44 -2.88
N GLN A 44 5.93 15.36 -1.59
CA GLN A 44 5.68 14.17 -0.79
C GLN A 44 4.17 13.88 -0.68
N ARG A 45 3.35 14.91 -0.42
CA ARG A 45 1.88 14.76 -0.39
C ARG A 45 1.31 14.27 -1.72
N ASP A 46 1.86 14.72 -2.85
CA ASP A 46 1.41 14.27 -4.17
C ASP A 46 1.76 12.79 -4.41
N LEU A 47 2.97 12.36 -4.03
CA LEU A 47 3.38 10.95 -4.11
C LEU A 47 2.48 10.04 -3.25
N GLU A 48 2.15 10.47 -2.03
CA GLU A 48 1.25 9.74 -1.14
C GLU A 48 -0.17 9.65 -1.71
N ARG A 49 -0.67 10.74 -2.31
CA ARG A 49 -1.97 10.73 -3.00
C ARG A 49 -1.98 9.76 -4.16
N ASP A 50 -0.96 9.78 -5.01
CA ASP A 50 -0.85 8.87 -6.17
C ASP A 50 -0.79 7.40 -5.71
N ALA A 51 -0.04 7.11 -4.66
CA ALA A 51 0.01 5.77 -4.06
C ALA A 51 -1.37 5.32 -3.55
N ALA A 52 -2.12 6.20 -2.88
CA ALA A 52 -3.47 5.90 -2.38
C ALA A 52 -4.49 5.67 -3.50
N VAL A 53 -4.44 6.47 -4.56
CA VAL A 53 -5.28 6.30 -5.76
C VAL A 53 -4.95 4.97 -6.43
N ASN A 54 -3.67 4.68 -6.66
CA ASN A 54 -3.25 3.43 -7.30
C ASN A 54 -3.60 2.19 -6.46
N LEU A 55 -3.58 2.29 -5.13
CA LEU A 55 -4.07 1.21 -4.26
C LEU A 55 -5.54 0.91 -4.50
N SER A 56 -6.35 1.96 -4.61
CA SER A 56 -7.79 1.83 -4.85
C SER A 56 -8.07 1.20 -6.22
N LEU A 57 -7.33 1.63 -7.25
CA LEU A 57 -7.39 1.06 -8.59
C LEU A 57 -6.94 -0.41 -8.61
N ALA A 58 -5.85 -0.75 -7.92
CA ALA A 58 -5.37 -2.13 -7.82
C ALA A 58 -6.41 -3.04 -7.15
N LYS A 59 -7.01 -2.60 -6.05
CA LYS A 59 -8.08 -3.34 -5.36
C LYS A 59 -9.29 -3.59 -6.26
N LYS A 60 -9.74 -2.54 -6.97
CA LYS A 60 -10.86 -2.65 -7.92
C LYS A 60 -10.51 -3.59 -9.07
N SER A 61 -9.34 -3.45 -9.68
CA SER A 61 -8.89 -4.28 -10.80
C SER A 61 -8.76 -5.76 -10.38
N ILE A 62 -8.29 -6.05 -9.17
CA ILE A 62 -8.28 -7.42 -8.62
C ILE A 62 -9.69 -8.02 -8.53
N GLN A 63 -10.72 -7.21 -8.26
CA GLN A 63 -12.11 -7.66 -8.19
C GLN A 63 -12.72 -7.84 -9.58
N ASP A 64 -12.55 -6.85 -10.46
CA ASP A 64 -13.34 -6.70 -11.67
C ASP A 64 -12.65 -7.24 -12.92
N ASP A 65 -11.32 -7.13 -13.01
CA ASP A 65 -10.59 -7.38 -14.25
C ASP A 65 -10.05 -8.81 -14.40
N ALA A 66 -9.59 -9.11 -15.61
CA ALA A 66 -8.78 -10.28 -15.90
C ALA A 66 -7.40 -10.17 -15.22
N PHE A 67 -6.81 -11.34 -14.92
CA PHE A 67 -5.59 -11.47 -14.13
C PHE A 67 -4.44 -10.53 -14.54
N TYR A 68 -4.17 -10.39 -15.85
CA TYR A 68 -3.04 -9.59 -16.32
C TYR A 68 -3.22 -8.09 -16.06
N ASN A 69 -4.43 -7.56 -16.26
CA ASN A 69 -4.74 -6.15 -15.99
C ASN A 69 -4.62 -5.86 -14.49
N ALA A 70 -5.20 -6.73 -13.66
CA ALA A 70 -5.10 -6.64 -12.21
C ALA A 70 -3.66 -6.73 -11.70
N ARG A 71 -2.84 -7.59 -12.31
CA ARG A 71 -1.41 -7.71 -11.99
C ARG A 71 -0.64 -6.44 -12.33
N VAL A 72 -0.95 -5.80 -13.46
CA VAL A 72 -0.34 -4.52 -13.85
C VAL A 72 -0.73 -3.43 -12.85
N ALA A 73 -2.03 -3.29 -12.53
CA ALA A 73 -2.50 -2.31 -11.55
C ALA A 73 -1.84 -2.50 -10.17
N LEU A 74 -1.70 -3.75 -9.71
CA LEU A 74 -1.01 -4.07 -8.46
C LEU A 74 0.49 -3.67 -8.49
N ASN A 75 1.16 -3.83 -9.63
CA ASN A 75 2.56 -3.43 -9.78
C ASN A 75 2.73 -1.91 -9.86
N VAL A 76 1.79 -1.20 -10.49
CA VAL A 76 1.75 0.28 -10.51
C VAL A 76 1.58 0.82 -9.09
N TRP A 77 0.67 0.24 -8.30
CA TRP A 77 0.55 0.59 -6.90
C TRP A 77 1.84 0.32 -6.12
N LYS A 78 2.46 -0.87 -6.28
CA LYS A 78 3.75 -1.16 -5.62
C LYS A 78 4.81 -0.10 -5.95
N SER A 79 4.94 0.28 -7.22
CA SER A 79 5.91 1.29 -7.65
C SER A 79 5.65 2.66 -7.01
N SER A 80 4.41 3.14 -7.06
CA SER A 80 4.03 4.43 -6.47
C SER A 80 4.15 4.44 -4.95
N ALA A 81 3.77 3.36 -4.26
CA ALA A 81 3.93 3.24 -2.81
C ALA A 81 5.40 3.19 -2.37
N VAL A 82 6.29 2.56 -3.16
CA VAL A 82 7.73 2.60 -2.90
C VAL A 82 8.27 4.02 -3.07
N ALA A 83 7.87 4.72 -4.14
CA ALA A 83 8.29 6.10 -4.38
C ALA A 83 7.82 7.06 -3.28
N ALA A 84 6.61 6.83 -2.74
CA ALA A 84 6.05 7.60 -1.64
C ALA A 84 6.59 7.21 -0.24
N GLY A 85 7.35 6.12 -0.13
CA GLY A 85 7.81 5.59 1.17
C GLY A 85 6.71 4.91 2.00
N THR A 86 5.56 4.62 1.40
CA THR A 86 4.36 4.06 2.07
C THR A 86 4.13 2.58 1.74
N PHE A 87 5.11 1.90 1.16
CA PHE A 87 4.96 0.50 0.74
C PHE A 87 4.82 -0.46 1.92
N ASP A 88 3.62 -1.04 2.05
CA ASP A 88 3.34 -2.13 2.98
C ASP A 88 3.52 -3.49 2.30
N LYS A 89 4.57 -4.21 2.73
CA LYS A 89 4.91 -5.56 2.26
C LYS A 89 3.80 -6.58 2.52
N LYS A 90 3.14 -6.50 3.68
CA LYS A 90 2.08 -7.44 4.06
C LYS A 90 0.85 -7.21 3.21
N LEU A 91 0.43 -5.95 3.06
CA LEU A 91 -0.70 -5.59 2.19
C LEU A 91 -0.46 -6.04 0.74
N TYR A 92 0.77 -5.88 0.22
CA TYR A 92 1.10 -6.37 -1.11
C TYR A 92 1.01 -7.88 -1.23
N ALA A 93 1.53 -8.62 -0.24
CA ALA A 93 1.42 -10.08 -0.21
C ALA A 93 -0.05 -10.54 -0.18
N ASP A 94 -0.90 -9.87 0.63
CA ASP A 94 -2.32 -10.18 0.74
C ASP A 94 -3.07 -9.92 -0.57
N LEU A 95 -2.85 -8.75 -1.21
CA LEU A 95 -3.47 -8.42 -2.51
C LEU A 95 -2.98 -9.35 -3.62
N ARG A 96 -1.69 -9.67 -3.63
CA ARG A 96 -1.13 -10.66 -4.55
C ARG A 96 -1.83 -12.01 -4.37
N LYS A 97 -1.97 -12.49 -3.14
CA LYS A 97 -2.66 -13.75 -2.86
C LYS A 97 -4.11 -13.72 -3.38
N GLN A 98 -4.85 -12.65 -3.12
CA GLN A 98 -6.22 -12.48 -3.63
C GLN A 98 -6.31 -12.55 -5.16
N LEU A 99 -5.37 -11.90 -5.86
CA LEU A 99 -5.27 -11.94 -7.32
C LEU A 99 -5.06 -13.38 -7.84
N TYR A 100 -4.14 -14.13 -7.25
CA TYR A 100 -3.88 -15.52 -7.65
C TYR A 100 -5.05 -16.44 -7.28
N ASP A 101 -5.62 -16.30 -6.09
CA ASP A 101 -6.80 -17.06 -5.68
C ASP A 101 -7.98 -16.84 -6.63
N LYS A 102 -8.23 -15.60 -7.07
CA LYS A 102 -9.24 -15.29 -8.10
C LYS A 102 -8.91 -15.99 -9.41
N SER A 103 -7.67 -15.89 -9.89
CA SER A 103 -7.28 -16.51 -11.14
C SER A 103 -7.40 -18.03 -11.11
N ILE A 104 -7.08 -18.67 -9.98
CA ILE A 104 -7.27 -20.11 -9.79
C ILE A 104 -8.76 -20.45 -9.92
N ARG A 105 -9.66 -19.72 -9.25
CA ARG A 105 -11.11 -19.93 -9.37
C ARG A 105 -11.62 -19.74 -10.79
N ASP A 106 -11.17 -18.68 -11.47
CA ASP A 106 -11.57 -18.36 -12.84
C ASP A 106 -11.12 -19.45 -13.81
N ASN A 107 -9.90 -19.97 -13.66
CA ASN A 107 -9.39 -21.05 -14.52
C ASN A 107 -10.06 -22.39 -14.24
N LEU A 108 -10.39 -22.69 -12.99
CA LEU A 108 -11.20 -23.86 -12.66
C LEU A 108 -12.56 -23.79 -13.35
N ARG A 109 -13.23 -22.63 -13.32
CA ARG A 109 -14.49 -22.42 -14.05
C ARG A 109 -14.30 -22.54 -15.57
N CYS A 110 -13.22 -22.00 -16.12
CA CYS A 110 -12.89 -22.14 -17.53
C CYS A 110 -12.77 -23.61 -17.95
N ILE A 111 -12.05 -24.43 -17.18
CA ILE A 111 -11.88 -25.86 -17.47
C ILE A 111 -13.24 -26.56 -17.57
N GLU A 112 -14.14 -26.32 -16.60
CA GLU A 112 -15.49 -26.89 -16.60
C GLU A 112 -16.32 -26.48 -17.84
N SER A 113 -16.30 -25.17 -18.15
CA SER A 113 -17.00 -24.63 -19.32
C SER A 113 -16.45 -25.19 -20.63
N SER A 114 -15.12 -25.27 -20.78
CA SER A 114 -14.46 -25.80 -21.97
C SER A 114 -14.69 -27.30 -22.15
N ILE A 115 -14.74 -28.08 -21.06
CA ILE A 115 -15.16 -29.50 -21.12
C ILE A 115 -16.60 -29.60 -21.68
N SER A 116 -17.52 -28.82 -21.11
CA SER A 116 -18.94 -28.83 -21.51
C SER A 116 -19.12 -28.44 -22.98
N GLN A 117 -18.33 -27.48 -23.45
CA GLN A 117 -18.36 -26.99 -24.84
C GLN A 117 -17.51 -27.84 -25.80
N ARG A 118 -16.82 -28.88 -25.30
CA ARG A 118 -15.87 -29.69 -26.07
C ARG A 118 -14.76 -28.85 -26.73
N ALA A 119 -14.32 -27.79 -26.06
CA ALA A 119 -13.27 -26.89 -26.48
C ALA A 119 -11.92 -27.35 -25.90
N ILE A 120 -11.33 -28.38 -26.52
CA ILE A 120 -10.08 -29.02 -26.05
C ILE A 120 -8.91 -28.02 -25.91
N PRO A 121 -8.64 -27.11 -26.87
CA PRO A 121 -7.55 -26.15 -26.74
C PRO A 121 -7.71 -25.24 -25.49
N ASP A 122 -8.92 -24.74 -25.28
CA ASP A 122 -9.23 -23.84 -24.15
C ASP A 122 -9.12 -24.57 -22.81
N ALA A 123 -9.63 -25.81 -22.74
CA ALA A 123 -9.53 -26.63 -21.54
C ALA A 123 -8.06 -26.89 -21.15
N ASN A 124 -7.20 -27.21 -22.13
CA ASN A 124 -5.76 -27.40 -21.90
C ASN A 124 -5.07 -26.10 -21.46
N GLN A 125 -5.42 -24.97 -22.07
CA GLN A 125 -4.85 -23.68 -21.70
C GLN A 125 -5.23 -23.29 -20.27
N CYS A 126 -6.51 -23.41 -19.90
CA CYS A 126 -6.97 -23.10 -18.55
C CYS A 126 -6.39 -24.07 -17.50
N LEU A 127 -6.21 -25.35 -17.84
CA LEU A 127 -5.52 -26.32 -16.98
C LEU A 127 -4.05 -25.95 -16.73
N LYS A 128 -3.34 -25.49 -17.77
CA LYS A 128 -1.95 -25.00 -17.65
C LYS A 128 -1.87 -23.79 -16.74
N ILE A 129 -2.75 -22.81 -16.92
CA ILE A 129 -2.76 -21.59 -16.11
C ILE A 129 -3.10 -21.90 -14.65
N TYR A 130 -4.12 -22.75 -14.40
CA TYR A 130 -4.44 -23.23 -13.05
C TYR A 130 -3.21 -23.79 -12.34
N ARG A 131 -2.46 -24.69 -12.99
CA ARG A 131 -1.24 -25.28 -12.41
C ARG A 131 -0.23 -24.20 -12.02
N LEU A 132 0.13 -23.34 -12.96
CA LEU A 132 1.15 -22.31 -12.75
C LEU A 132 0.75 -21.35 -11.63
N HIS A 133 -0.50 -20.89 -11.63
CA HIS A 133 -0.98 -19.92 -10.66
C HIS A 133 -1.15 -20.52 -9.26
N ALA A 134 -1.57 -21.78 -9.16
CA ALA A 134 -1.64 -22.46 -7.88
C ALA A 134 -0.25 -22.74 -7.30
N GLN A 135 0.73 -23.09 -8.13
CA GLN A 135 2.12 -23.27 -7.70
C GLN A 135 2.73 -21.98 -7.17
N GLU A 136 2.43 -20.85 -7.83
CA GLU A 136 2.96 -19.53 -7.48
C GLU A 136 2.60 -19.04 -6.06
N ILE A 137 1.54 -19.60 -5.47
CA ILE A 137 1.12 -19.29 -4.10
C ILE A 137 1.11 -20.52 -3.19
N GLY A 138 1.71 -21.64 -3.61
CA GLY A 138 1.76 -22.88 -2.83
C GLY A 138 0.39 -23.54 -2.61
N ALA A 139 -0.62 -23.21 -3.42
CA ALA A 139 -1.97 -23.76 -3.36
C ALA A 139 -2.21 -24.91 -4.35
N PHE A 140 -1.15 -25.42 -4.98
CA PHE A 140 -1.26 -26.49 -5.97
C PHE A 140 -1.65 -27.82 -5.34
N ASP A 141 -2.77 -28.38 -5.78
CA ASP A 141 -3.22 -29.74 -5.44
C ASP A 141 -2.92 -30.71 -6.60
N PRO A 142 -1.94 -31.62 -6.44
CA PRO A 142 -1.60 -32.60 -7.46
C PRO A 142 -2.73 -33.59 -7.79
N LYS A 143 -3.52 -34.00 -6.78
CA LYS A 143 -4.61 -34.96 -6.97
C LYS A 143 -5.70 -34.35 -7.85
N ARG A 144 -6.13 -33.13 -7.50
CA ARG A 144 -7.09 -32.36 -8.29
C ARG A 144 -6.59 -32.10 -9.71
N TYR A 145 -5.30 -31.77 -9.86
CA TYR A 145 -4.73 -31.54 -11.19
C TYR A 145 -4.81 -32.77 -12.09
N GLU A 146 -4.45 -33.95 -11.58
CA GLU A 146 -4.52 -35.19 -12.36
C GLU A 146 -5.97 -35.60 -12.68
N GLU A 147 -6.92 -35.35 -11.78
CA GLU A 147 -8.35 -35.53 -12.07
C GLU A 147 -8.83 -34.64 -13.21
N LEU A 148 -8.52 -33.33 -13.15
CA LEU A 148 -8.88 -32.38 -14.20
C LEU A 148 -8.25 -32.76 -15.53
N LYS A 149 -6.98 -33.16 -15.53
CA LYS A 149 -6.25 -33.61 -16.72
C LYS A 149 -6.91 -34.82 -17.37
N LYS A 150 -7.33 -35.82 -16.59
CA LYS A 150 -8.08 -36.99 -17.11
C LYS A 150 -9.40 -36.57 -17.76
N ARG A 151 -10.12 -35.65 -17.14
CA ARG A 151 -11.39 -35.14 -17.67
C ARG A 151 -11.21 -34.37 -18.98
N VAL A 152 -10.17 -33.55 -19.08
CA VAL A 152 -9.81 -32.85 -20.34
C VAL A 152 -9.41 -33.84 -21.44
N ALA A 153 -8.65 -34.88 -21.10
CA ALA A 153 -8.27 -35.93 -22.06
C ALA A 153 -9.47 -36.76 -22.56
N ALA A 154 -10.54 -36.85 -21.76
CA ALA A 154 -11.76 -37.57 -22.12
C ALA A 154 -12.75 -36.76 -22.98
N ILE A 155 -12.44 -35.50 -23.33
CA ILE A 155 -13.31 -34.69 -24.18
C ILE A 155 -13.37 -35.30 -25.58
N PRO A 156 -14.57 -35.64 -26.10
CA PRO A 156 -14.70 -36.14 -27.46
C PRO A 156 -14.45 -35.03 -28.49
N PRO A 157 -13.83 -35.33 -29.64
CA PRO A 157 -13.65 -34.35 -30.71
C PRO A 157 -15.01 -33.82 -31.19
N ARG A 158 -15.07 -32.53 -31.52
CA ARG A 158 -16.27 -31.96 -32.16
C ARG A 158 -16.50 -32.67 -33.49
N LYS A 159 -17.74 -33.10 -33.75
CA LYS A 159 -18.14 -33.55 -35.08
C LYS A 159 -17.95 -32.35 -36.03
N LYS A 160 -17.21 -32.55 -37.12
CA LYS A 160 -17.16 -31.57 -38.21
C LYS A 160 -18.59 -31.45 -38.76
N GLN A 161 -19.13 -30.24 -38.77
CA GLN A 161 -20.36 -29.92 -39.51
C GLN A 161 -20.04 -29.86 -41.00
#